data_AF-A0A7S2JTH0-F1
#
_entry.id   AF-A0A7S2JTH0-F1
#
_cell.length_a   1.000
_cell.length_b   1.000
_cell.length_c   1.000
_cell.angle_alpha   90.00
_cell.angle_beta   90.00
_cell.angle_gamma   90.00
#
_symmetry.space_group_name_H-M   'P 1'
#
loop_
_entity.id
_entity.type
_entity.pdbx_description
1 polymer ?
#
loop_
_entity_poly.entity_id
_entity_poly.type
_entity_poly.pdbx_seq_one_letter_code
_entity_poly.pdbx_strand_id
1 'polypeptide(L)'
;EVLPIAQAAKSSGGIVVAQVERLVDRVSDPKSVQVPGILVDYIVEAAPEEHMQTFGVAFEPEYATHSGKPPDLDRLIQQSARTVSGRPAGLDRTIIGRRALCEIRENDVVNLGVGLPEAVATEAVATEA
;
A
#
# COMPACT_ATOMS: atom_id res chain seq x y z
N GLU A 1 -8.53 -7.11 2.15
CA GLU A 1 -9.90 -7.38 2.62
C GLU A 1 -10.85 -7.86 1.51
N VAL A 2 -10.71 -9.10 1.00
CA VAL A 2 -11.60 -9.66 -0.05
C VAL A 2 -12.52 -10.77 0.45
N LEU A 3 -12.10 -11.55 1.45
CA LEU A 3 -12.90 -12.64 2.02
C LEU A 3 -14.21 -12.16 2.68
N PRO A 4 -14.22 -11.11 3.53
CA PRO A 4 -15.46 -10.65 4.16
C PRO A 4 -16.49 -10.17 3.13
N ILE A 5 -16.04 -9.58 2.02
CA ILE A 5 -16.91 -9.12 0.93
C ILE A 5 -17.62 -10.30 0.27
N ALA A 6 -16.86 -11.35 -0.08
CA ALA A 6 -17.41 -12.56 -0.69
C ALA A 6 -18.38 -13.29 0.27
N GLN A 7 -18.01 -13.40 1.55
CA GLN A 7 -18.87 -14.01 2.57
C GLN A 7 -20.19 -13.23 2.73
N ALA A 8 -20.13 -11.91 2.85
CA ALA A 8 -21.32 -11.08 2.98
C ALA A 8 -22.27 -11.26 1.78
N ALA A 9 -21.74 -11.20 0.54
CA ALA A 9 -22.54 -11.42 -0.66
C ALA A 9 -23.22 -12.81 -0.66
N LYS A 10 -22.47 -13.88 -0.39
CA LYS A 10 -23.05 -15.25 -0.36
C LYS A 10 -24.05 -15.44 0.77
N SER A 11 -23.77 -14.93 1.97
CA SER A 11 -24.68 -15.00 3.11
C SER A 11 -25.98 -14.21 2.90
N SER A 12 -25.99 -13.25 1.98
CA SER A 12 -27.18 -12.52 1.56
C SER A 12 -27.86 -13.08 0.30
N GLY A 13 -27.44 -14.26 -0.19
CA GLY A 13 -27.99 -14.85 -1.41
C GLY A 13 -27.58 -14.13 -2.70
N GLY A 14 -26.56 -13.27 -2.63
CA GLY A 14 -25.99 -12.57 -3.78
C GLY A 14 -25.04 -13.44 -4.60
N ILE A 15 -24.49 -12.81 -5.64
CA ILE A 15 -23.53 -13.40 -6.58
C ILE A 15 -22.16 -12.81 -6.31
N VAL A 16 -21.12 -13.65 -6.29
CA VAL A 16 -19.72 -13.23 -6.20
C VAL A 16 -19.03 -13.42 -7.55
N VAL A 17 -18.61 -12.31 -8.15
CA VAL A 17 -17.82 -12.29 -9.38
C VAL A 17 -16.39 -11.88 -9.01
N ALA A 18 -15.41 -12.74 -9.30
CA ALA A 18 -14.00 -12.48 -9.06
C ALA A 18 -13.30 -12.07 -10.36
N GLN A 19 -12.89 -10.80 -10.46
CA GLN A 19 -11.99 -10.36 -11.51
C GLN A 19 -10.55 -10.74 -11.14
N VAL A 20 -9.82 -11.38 -12.05
CA VAL A 20 -8.46 -11.87 -11.83
C VAL A 20 -7.55 -11.48 -13.00
N GLU A 21 -6.27 -11.27 -12.70
CA GLU A 21 -5.25 -10.98 -13.72
C GLU A 21 -4.90 -12.23 -14.56
N ARG A 22 -4.99 -13.41 -13.94
CA ARG A 22 -4.64 -14.68 -14.60
C ARG A 22 -5.36 -15.88 -13.99
N LEU A 23 -5.59 -16.89 -14.82
CA LEU A 23 -5.98 -18.22 -14.38
C LEU A 23 -4.75 -19.12 -14.16
N VAL A 24 -4.87 -20.06 -13.21
CA VAL A 24 -3.85 -21.08 -12.94
C VAL A 24 -4.50 -22.44 -12.71
N ASP A 25 -3.88 -23.50 -13.21
CA ASP A 25 -4.41 -24.87 -13.02
C ASP A 25 -4.29 -25.36 -11.56
N ARG A 26 -3.34 -24.80 -10.82
CA ARG A 26 -3.06 -25.16 -9.43
C ARG A 26 -2.49 -23.99 -8.66
N VAL A 27 -2.96 -23.83 -7.42
CA VAL A 27 -2.35 -22.93 -6.44
C VAL A 27 -1.11 -23.61 -5.85
N SER A 28 0.03 -22.91 -5.85
CA SER A 28 1.31 -23.45 -5.37
C SER A 28 1.35 -23.74 -3.88
N ASP A 29 0.69 -22.90 -3.06
CA ASP A 29 0.55 -23.10 -1.62
C ASP A 29 -0.93 -22.98 -1.22
N PRO A 30 -1.57 -24.04 -0.70
CA PRO A 30 -2.95 -23.95 -0.21
C PRO A 30 -3.16 -22.87 0.87
N LYS A 31 -2.12 -22.51 1.63
CA LYS A 31 -2.20 -21.45 2.65
C LYS A 31 -2.22 -20.05 2.03
N SER A 32 -1.86 -19.89 0.76
CA SER A 32 -1.95 -18.61 0.06
C SER A 32 -3.35 -18.32 -0.50
N VAL A 33 -4.31 -19.24 -0.34
CA VAL A 33 -5.71 -19.04 -0.77
C VAL A 33 -6.39 -18.01 0.15
N GLN A 34 -6.70 -16.85 -0.40
CA GLN A 34 -7.37 -15.75 0.32
C GLN A 34 -8.89 -15.89 0.35
N VAL A 35 -9.50 -16.41 -0.73
CA VAL A 35 -10.94 -16.62 -0.85
C VAL A 35 -11.19 -18.05 -1.32
N PRO A 36 -11.89 -18.89 -0.52
CA PRO A 36 -12.27 -20.23 -0.95
C PRO A 36 -13.17 -20.21 -2.19
N GLY A 37 -12.87 -21.07 -3.17
CA GLY A 37 -13.59 -21.10 -4.45
C GLY A 37 -15.10 -21.40 -4.32
N ILE A 38 -15.54 -22.04 -3.24
CA ILE A 38 -16.98 -22.25 -2.95
C ILE A 38 -17.77 -20.94 -2.76
N LEU A 39 -17.07 -19.85 -2.45
CA LEU A 39 -17.68 -18.53 -2.30
C LEU A 39 -17.76 -17.75 -3.62
N VAL A 40 -17.19 -18.24 -4.71
CA VAL A 40 -17.10 -17.54 -6.00
C VAL A 40 -18.03 -18.19 -7.01
N ASP A 41 -18.90 -17.41 -7.63
CA ASP A 41 -19.86 -17.89 -8.63
C ASP A 41 -19.32 -17.77 -10.06
N TYR A 42 -18.58 -16.69 -10.34
CA TYR A 42 -17.98 -16.42 -11.66
C TYR A 42 -16.55 -15.90 -11.52
N ILE A 43 -15.70 -16.26 -12.47
CA ILE A 43 -14.34 -15.73 -12.62
C ILE A 43 -14.27 -14.99 -13.95
N VAL A 44 -13.70 -13.80 -13.94
CA VAL A 44 -13.45 -12.99 -15.13
C VAL A 44 -11.96 -12.69 -15.19
N GLU A 45 -11.29 -13.21 -16.21
CA GLU A 45 -9.89 -12.84 -16.51
C GLU A 45 -9.90 -11.49 -17.23
N ALA A 46 -9.25 -10.49 -16.63
CA ALA A 46 -9.21 -9.11 -17.10
C ALA A 46 -7.83 -8.74 -17.64
N ALA A 47 -7.75 -7.64 -18.40
CA ALA A 47 -6.49 -7.23 -19.00
C ALA A 47 -5.50 -6.74 -17.92
N PRO A 48 -4.18 -6.96 -18.08
CA PRO A 48 -3.19 -6.55 -17.07
C PRO A 48 -3.26 -5.06 -16.68
N GLU A 49 -3.65 -4.20 -17.61
CA GLU A 49 -3.82 -2.75 -17.39
C GLU A 49 -4.95 -2.42 -16.39
N GLU A 50 -5.87 -3.36 -16.15
CA GLU A 50 -6.95 -3.25 -15.16
C GLU A 50 -6.50 -3.70 -13.76
N HIS A 51 -5.23 -4.12 -13.62
CA HIS A 51 -4.62 -4.64 -12.39
C HIS A 51 -3.43 -3.82 -11.88
N MET A 52 -3.42 -2.51 -12.18
CA MET A 52 -2.37 -1.59 -11.70
C MET A 52 -2.28 -1.56 -10.16
N GLN A 53 -1.08 -1.80 -9.61
CA GLN A 53 -0.82 -1.76 -8.17
C GLN A 53 -0.90 -0.34 -7.59
N THR A 54 -0.47 0.67 -8.35
CA THR A 54 -0.63 2.09 -8.03
C THR A 54 -0.98 2.88 -9.29
N PHE A 55 -1.31 4.17 -9.15
CA PHE A 55 -1.61 5.03 -10.31
C PHE A 55 -0.50 5.13 -11.36
N GLY A 56 0.76 4.87 -10.99
CA GLY A 56 1.91 5.02 -11.90
C GLY A 56 2.74 3.75 -12.10
N VAL A 57 2.38 2.65 -11.43
CA VAL A 57 3.18 1.42 -11.41
C VAL A 57 2.25 0.23 -11.58
N ALA A 58 2.48 -0.55 -12.64
CA ALA A 58 1.70 -1.76 -12.92
C ALA A 58 1.90 -2.79 -11.82
N PHE A 59 3.14 -3.19 -11.57
CA PHE A 59 3.48 -4.04 -10.43
C PHE A 59 4.96 -3.85 -10.05
N GLU A 60 5.21 -3.64 -8.76
CA GLU A 60 6.53 -3.57 -8.13
C GLU A 60 6.55 -4.56 -6.95
N PRO A 61 7.32 -5.66 -7.06
CA PRO A 61 7.44 -6.65 -5.98
C PRO A 61 7.85 -6.06 -4.63
N GLU A 62 8.67 -5.01 -4.61
CA GLU A 62 9.12 -4.34 -3.37
C GLU A 62 7.95 -3.69 -2.60
N TYR A 63 6.83 -3.36 -3.25
CA TYR A 63 5.65 -2.83 -2.56
C TYR A 63 4.82 -3.93 -1.89
N ALA A 64 4.89 -5.16 -2.40
CA ALA A 64 4.10 -6.30 -1.93
C ALA A 64 4.87 -7.22 -0.99
N THR A 65 6.20 -7.16 -1.01
CA THR A 65 7.07 -8.02 -0.22
C THR A 65 8.11 -7.19 0.51
N HIS A 66 8.39 -7.56 1.76
CA HIS A 66 9.57 -7.05 2.44
C HIS A 66 10.79 -7.74 1.83
N SER A 67 11.44 -7.08 0.86
CA SER A 67 12.61 -7.63 0.16
C SER A 67 13.83 -7.82 1.06
N GLY A 68 13.76 -7.38 2.34
CA GLY A 68 14.88 -7.37 3.28
C GLY A 68 15.99 -6.38 2.89
N LYS A 69 15.84 -5.71 1.75
CA LYS A 69 16.74 -4.67 1.29
C LYS A 69 16.33 -3.36 1.97
N PRO A 70 17.25 -2.66 2.65
CA PRO A 70 16.93 -1.34 3.17
C PRO A 70 16.52 -0.43 2.00
N PRO A 71 15.46 0.39 2.18
CA PRO A 71 15.06 1.33 1.15
C PRO A 71 16.22 2.27 0.81
N ASP A 72 16.29 2.71 -0.43
CA ASP A 72 17.24 3.75 -0.86
C ASP A 72 16.86 5.08 -0.20
N LEU A 73 17.41 5.30 0.99
CA LEU A 73 17.09 6.43 1.85
C LEU A 73 17.52 7.76 1.22
N ASP A 74 18.62 7.74 0.47
CA ASP A 74 19.12 8.91 -0.25
C ASP A 74 18.11 9.36 -1.32
N ARG A 75 17.49 8.40 -2.03
CA ARG A 75 16.43 8.71 -3.00
C ARG A 75 15.18 9.30 -2.35
N LEU A 76 14.79 8.82 -1.17
CA LEU A 76 13.64 9.32 -0.42
C LEU A 76 13.88 10.76 0.09
N ILE A 77 15.09 11.03 0.61
CA ILE A 77 15.51 12.36 1.09
C ILE A 77 15.58 13.36 -0.08
N GLN A 78 16.06 12.96 -1.25
CA GLN A 78 16.11 13.83 -2.43
C GLN A 78 14.72 14.18 -2.98
N GLN A 79 13.75 13.27 -2.84
CA GLN A 79 12.37 13.52 -3.26
C GLN A 79 11.64 14.52 -2.34
N SER A 80 11.96 14.55 -1.04
CA SER A 80 11.38 15.48 -0.07
C SER A 80 11.98 16.89 -0.14
N ALA A 81 13.20 17.05 -0.65
CA ALA A 81 13.94 18.31 -0.68
C ALA A 81 13.60 19.27 -1.87
N ARG A 82 12.48 19.08 -2.57
CA ARG A 82 12.13 19.97 -3.71
C ARG A 82 11.75 21.38 -3.21
N THR A 83 12.13 22.43 -3.94
CA THR A 83 11.80 23.84 -3.63
C THR A 83 10.66 24.33 -4.53
N VAL A 84 9.64 24.98 -3.97
CA VAL A 84 8.47 25.52 -4.72
C VAL A 84 8.27 26.97 -4.31
N SER A 85 8.32 27.88 -5.29
CA SER A 85 8.03 29.32 -5.13
C SER A 85 8.88 30.07 -4.08
N GLY A 86 10.19 29.86 -4.05
CA GLY A 86 11.13 30.67 -3.24
C GLY A 86 11.09 30.44 -1.72
N ARG A 87 10.21 29.55 -1.26
CA ARG A 87 10.31 28.87 0.04
C ARG A 87 10.76 27.44 -0.20
N PRO A 88 11.48 26.78 0.73
CA PRO A 88 11.62 25.32 0.69
C PRO A 88 10.20 24.75 0.53
N ALA A 89 9.93 23.97 -0.52
CA ALA A 89 8.59 23.41 -0.65
C ALA A 89 8.35 22.54 0.58
N GLY A 90 7.17 22.66 1.18
CA GLY A 90 6.83 21.81 2.31
C GLY A 90 7.40 22.24 3.66
N LEU A 91 7.83 23.50 3.87
CA LEU A 91 8.14 23.98 5.22
C LEU A 91 6.97 23.72 6.20
N ASP A 92 5.74 23.99 5.77
CA ASP A 92 4.54 23.70 6.57
C ASP A 92 4.37 22.18 6.81
N ARG A 93 4.66 21.35 5.79
CA ARG A 93 4.63 19.88 5.91
C ARG A 93 5.68 19.37 6.89
N THR A 94 6.89 19.93 6.87
CA THR A 94 7.98 19.62 7.81
C THR A 94 7.62 20.03 9.23
N ILE A 95 7.09 21.24 9.44
CA ILE A 95 6.67 21.69 10.77
C ILE A 95 5.57 20.78 11.34
N ILE A 96 4.55 20.47 10.53
CA ILE A 96 3.46 19.59 10.93
C ILE A 96 3.97 18.16 11.16
N GLY A 97 4.81 17.64 10.27
CA GLY A 97 5.43 16.31 10.37
C GLY A 97 6.24 16.14 11.65
N ARG A 98 7.13 17.09 11.95
CA ARG A 98 7.92 17.10 13.20
C ARG A 98 7.02 17.17 14.43
N ARG A 99 5.99 18.02 14.41
CA ARG A 99 5.06 18.12 15.53
C ARG A 99 4.32 16.80 15.75
N ALA A 100 3.82 16.19 14.69
CA ALA A 100 3.11 14.91 14.76
C ALA A 100 4.05 13.76 15.16
N LEU A 101 5.31 13.79 14.74
CA LEU A 101 6.33 12.83 15.16
C LEU A 101 6.53 12.83 16.69
N CYS A 102 6.43 13.98 17.36
CA CYS A 102 6.49 14.05 18.82
C CYS A 102 5.35 13.30 19.55
N GLU A 103 4.28 12.91 18.85
CA GLU A 103 3.22 12.07 19.43
C GLU A 103 3.55 10.57 19.37
N ILE A 104 4.54 10.18 18.58
CA ILE A 104 4.96 8.79 18.38
C ILE A 104 6.05 8.44 19.39
N ARG A 105 5.90 7.31 20.05
CA ARG A 105 6.87 6.75 21.00
C ARG A 105 7.56 5.53 20.42
N GLU A 106 8.68 5.16 21.04
CA GLU A 106 9.40 3.94 20.71
C GLU A 106 8.45 2.73 20.81
N ASN A 107 8.47 1.89 19.76
CA ASN A 107 7.61 0.71 19.58
C ASN A 107 6.12 0.97 19.30
N ASP A 108 5.70 2.23 19.07
CA ASP A 108 4.35 2.48 18.58
C ASP A 108 4.17 1.90 17.17
N VAL A 109 3.03 1.22 16.97
CA VAL A 109 2.59 0.78 15.63
C VAL A 109 1.66 1.84 15.08
N VAL A 110 2.12 2.58 14.08
CA VAL A 110 1.37 3.70 13.48
C VAL A 110 0.88 3.36 12.06
N ASN A 111 -0.25 3.93 11.68
CA ASN A 111 -0.73 3.97 10.30
C ASN A 111 -0.72 5.43 9.83
N LEU A 112 0.02 5.73 8.76
CA LEU A 112 0.12 7.07 8.21
C LEU A 112 -0.74 7.16 6.96
N GLY A 113 -1.75 8.03 7.01
CA GLY A 113 -2.59 8.32 5.85
C GLY A 113 -1.82 8.97 4.71
N VAL A 114 -2.31 8.79 3.49
CA VAL A 114 -1.77 9.43 2.28
C VAL A 114 -1.85 10.95 2.41
N GLY A 115 -0.84 11.65 1.88
CA GLY A 115 -0.81 13.11 1.81
C GLY A 115 0.04 13.74 2.91
N LEU A 116 -0.57 14.51 3.80
CA LEU A 116 0.17 15.26 4.84
C LEU A 116 0.84 14.36 5.89
N PRO A 117 0.22 13.26 6.39
CA PRO A 117 0.85 12.38 7.37
C PRO A 117 2.13 11.67 6.87
N GLU A 118 2.33 11.54 5.56
CA GLU A 118 3.59 11.03 4.97
C GLU A 118 4.82 11.84 5.44
N ALA A 119 4.66 13.13 5.74
CA ALA A 119 5.73 13.96 6.26
C ALA A 119 6.28 13.44 7.61
N VAL A 120 5.48 12.73 8.40
CA VAL A 120 5.93 12.14 9.67
C VAL A 120 7.02 11.09 9.43
N ALA A 121 6.86 10.23 8.41
CA ALA A 121 7.85 9.23 8.05
C ALA A 121 9.16 9.87 7.56
N THR A 122 9.06 10.91 6.74
CA THR A 122 10.23 11.65 6.24
C THR A 122 11.02 12.30 7.39
N GLU A 123 10.33 12.94 8.35
CA GLU A 123 11.00 13.59 9.48
C GLU A 123 11.56 12.57 10.48
N ALA A 124 10.94 11.39 10.62
CA ALA A 124 11.50 10.30 11.43
C ALA A 124 12.86 9.85 10.88
N VAL A 125 12.92 9.56 9.57
CA VAL A 125 14.17 9.22 8.86
C VAL A 125 15.23 10.31 9.03
N ALA A 126 14.85 11.57 8.88
CA ALA A 126 15.79 12.69 8.97
C ALA A 126 16.33 12.93 10.40
N THR A 127 15.65 12.41 11.44
CA THR A 127 16.06 12.56 12.84
C THR A 127 16.91 11.39 13.34
N GLU A 128 16.81 10.22 12.70
CA GLU A 128 17.63 9.03 13.01
C GLU A 128 19.00 9.00 12.28
N ALA A 129 19.21 9.87 11.28
CA ALA A 129 20.48 10.04 10.55
C ALA A 129 21.40 11.09 11.21
#